data_AF-W1XNR3-F1
#
_entry.id   AF-W1XNR3-F1
#
_cell.length_a   1.000
_cell.length_b   1.000
_cell.length_c   1.000
_cell.angle_alpha   90.00
_cell.angle_beta   90.00
_cell.angle_gamma   90.00
#
_symmetry.space_group_name_H-M   'P 1'
#
loop_
_entity.id
_entity.type
_entity.pdbx_description
1 polymer ?
#
loop_
_entity_poly.entity_id
_entity_poly.type
_entity_poly.pdbx_seq_one_letter_code
_entity_poly.pdbx_strand_id
1 'polypeptide(L)' 'PGALFVVDPKKEKIAIAEAKKLGIPVVATVDTNCDPDEVDFPIPANDDAIRAVKLF' A
#
# COMPACT_ATOMS: atom_id res chain seq x y z
N PRO A 1 12.81 8.26 -5.46
CA PRO A 1 11.69 7.36 -5.83
C PRO A 1 10.56 8.18 -6.45
N GLY A 2 9.93 7.71 -7.54
CA GLY A 2 8.84 8.43 -8.21
C GLY A 2 7.44 8.12 -7.64
N ALA A 3 7.28 6.97 -7.00
CA ALA A 3 6.10 6.52 -6.28
C ALA A 3 6.49 5.42 -5.29
N LEU A 4 5.74 5.26 -4.20
CA LEU A 4 5.90 4.17 -3.24
C LEU A 4 4.76 3.17 -3.41
N PHE A 5 5.08 1.89 -3.59
CA PHE A 5 4.09 0.81 -3.62
C PHE A 5 4.10 0.08 -2.27
N VAL A 6 2.95 0.06 -1.59
CA VAL A 6 2.78 -0.55 -0.25
C VAL A 6 1.81 -1.72 -0.35
N VAL A 7 2.20 -2.84 0.25
CA VAL A 7 1.31 -4.00 0.43
C VAL A 7 0.94 -4.06 1.91
N ASP A 8 -0.34 -4.26 2.21
CA ASP A 8 -0.86 -4.22 3.59
C ASP A 8 -0.57 -2.86 4.29
N PRO A 9 -1.28 -1.79 3.90
CA PRO A 9 -1.06 -0.44 4.45
C PRO A 9 -1.34 -0.37 5.97
N LYS A 10 -2.09 -1.34 6.52
CA LYS A 10 -2.33 -1.44 7.97
C LYS A 10 -1.08 -1.82 8.76
N LYS A 11 -0.24 -2.72 8.24
CA LYS A 11 1.06 -3.03 8.85
C LYS A 11 2.11 -1.95 8.57
N GLU A 12 2.08 -1.36 7.38
CA GLU A 12 3.11 -0.45 6.89
C GLU A 12 2.77 1.06 7.07
N LYS A 13 2.04 1.42 8.14
CA LYS A 13 1.68 2.83 8.42
C LYS A 13 2.88 3.78 8.52
N ILE A 14 4.04 3.28 8.97
CA ILE A 14 5.28 4.07 9.08
C ILE A 14 5.78 4.45 7.68
N ALA A 15 5.78 3.52 6.73
CA ALA A 15 6.22 3.78 5.36
C ALA A 15 5.31 4.81 4.66
N ILE A 16 4.00 4.73 4.89
CA ILE A 16 3.02 5.70 4.39
C ILE A 16 3.28 7.09 4.99
N ALA A 17 3.55 7.17 6.30
CA ALA A 17 3.82 8.44 6.98
C ALA A 17 5.13 9.08 6.49
N GLU A 18 6.17 8.30 6.23
CA GLU A 18 7.42 8.78 5.65
C GLU A 18 7.24 9.23 4.19
N ALA A 19 6.50 8.48 3.39
CA ALA A 19 6.18 8.86 2.02
C ALA A 19 5.38 10.16 1.95
N LYS A 20 4.37 10.33 2.82
CA LYS A 20 3.61 11.59 2.96
C LYS A 20 4.51 12.76 3.35
N LYS A 21 5.47 12.55 4.27
CA LYS A 21 6.46 13.59 4.64
C LYS A 21 7.38 13.97 3.49
N LEU A 22 7.76 13.01 2.66
CA LEU A 22 8.64 13.21 1.50
C LEU A 22 7.88 13.70 0.25
N GLY A 23 6.55 13.77 0.29
CA GLY A 23 5.71 14.11 -0.86
C GLY A 23 5.73 13.05 -1.96
N ILE A 24 6.00 11.79 -1.60
CA ILE A 24 6.03 10.67 -2.53
C ILE A 24 4.61 10.09 -2.62
N PRO A 25 4.02 9.96 -3.82
CA PRO A 25 2.69 9.39 -3.97
C PRO A 25 2.69 7.92 -3.56
N VAL A 26 1.70 7.53 -2.74
CA VAL A 26 1.58 6.16 -2.21
C VAL A 26 0.49 5.40 -2.97
N VAL A 27 0.89 4.28 -3.56
CA VAL A 27 0.00 3.30 -4.18
C VAL A 27 -0.05 2.11 -3.25
N ALA A 28 -1.23 1.66 -2.83
CA ALA A 28 -1.31 0.50 -1.95
C ALA A 28 -2.45 -0.44 -2.30
N THR A 29 -2.25 -1.72 -2.01
CA THR A 29 -3.33 -2.71 -2.10
C THR A 29 -4.18 -2.63 -0.85
N VAL A 30 -5.49 -2.41 -1.02
CA VAL A 30 -6.45 -2.32 0.07
C VAL A 30 -7.38 -3.53 0.02
N ASP A 31 -7.47 -4.21 1.15
CA ASP A 31 -8.49 -5.22 1.41
C ASP A 31 -9.67 -4.60 2.19
N THR A 32 -10.77 -5.35 2.32
CA THR A 32 -11.99 -4.97 3.06
C THR A 32 -11.76 -4.52 4.51
N ASN A 33 -10.59 -4.77 5.08
CA ASN A 33 -10.21 -4.43 6.45
C ASN A 33 -9.32 -3.17 6.57
N CYS A 34 -9.07 -2.47 5.46
CA CYS A 34 -8.15 -1.35 5.36
C CYS A 34 -8.85 -0.04 4.98
N ASP A 35 -8.53 1.04 5.68
CA ASP A 35 -9.04 2.38 5.37
C ASP A 35 -8.28 2.97 4.16
N PRO A 36 -8.94 3.21 3.01
CA PRO A 36 -8.28 3.69 1.80
C PRO A 36 -7.83 5.15 1.88
N ASP A 37 -8.31 5.92 2.87
CA ASP A 37 -7.98 7.34 3.07
C ASP A 37 -6.50 7.58 3.43
N GLU A 38 -5.78 6.54 3.87
CA GLU A 38 -4.36 6.65 4.18
C GLU A 38 -3.48 6.65 2.91
N VAL A 39 -4.03 6.30 1.74
CA VAL A 39 -3.31 6.00 0.49
C VAL A 39 -3.82 6.87 -0.66
N ASP A 40 -2.93 7.39 -1.52
CA ASP A 40 -3.32 8.24 -2.66
C ASP A 40 -3.98 7.43 -3.79
N PHE A 41 -3.48 6.22 -4.03
CA PHE A 41 -3.99 5.30 -5.04
C PHE A 41 -4.29 3.92 -4.43
N PRO A 42 -5.46 3.75 -3.81
CA PRO A 42 -5.90 2.46 -3.30
C PRO A 42 -6.27 1.52 -4.47
N ILE A 43 -5.63 0.35 -4.51
CA ILE A 43 -5.93 -0.74 -5.45
C ILE A 43 -6.72 -1.80 -4.67
N PRO A 44 -8.02 -2.00 -4.94
CA PRO A 44 -8.79 -3.04 -4.28
C PRO A 44 -8.24 -4.41 -4.70
N ALA A 45 -7.62 -5.13 -3.76
CA ALA A 45 -7.01 -6.42 -3.99
C ALA A 45 -6.98 -7.22 -2.69
N ASN A 46 -7.17 -8.53 -2.79
CA ASN A 46 -7.07 -9.43 -1.64
C ASN A 46 -5.59 -9.59 -1.25
N ASP A 47 -5.16 -8.99 -0.13
CA ASP A 47 -3.77 -8.99 0.34
C ASP A 47 -3.34 -10.34 0.96
N ASP A 48 -4.30 -11.16 1.40
CA ASP A 48 -4.09 -12.55 1.82
C ASP A 48 -3.56 -13.45 0.68
N ALA A 49 -3.62 -12.98 -0.57
CA ALA A 49 -3.10 -13.69 -1.74
C ALA A 49 -1.60 -13.42 -1.99
N ILE A 50 -0.76 -13.37 -0.96
CA ILE A 50 0.73 -13.42 -1.07
C ILE A 50 1.25 -14.63 -1.87
N ARG A 51 0.37 -15.52 -2.34
CA ARG A 51 0.66 -16.46 -3.45
C ARG A 51 0.90 -15.80 -4.82
N ALA A 52 0.64 -14.50 -5.01
CA ALA A 52 0.91 -13.81 -6.27
C ALA A 52 2.38 -13.40 -6.47
N VAL A 53 3.19 -13.29 -5.40
CA VAL A 53 4.61 -12.90 -5.49
C VAL A 53 5.53 -14.09 -5.82
N LYS A 54 4.99 -15.32 -5.85
CA LYS A 54 5.77 -16.55 -6.05
C LYS A 54 5.82 -17.04 -7.51
N LEU A 55 5.48 -16.17 -8.47
CA LEU A 55 5.53 -16.49 -9.90
C LEU A 55 6.37 -15.48 -10.70
N PHE A 56 7.57 -15.19 -10.20
CA PHE A 56 8.70 -14.68 -11.00
C PHE A 56 9.99 -15.36 -10.55
#